data_AF-A0A383CGH2-F1
#
_entry.id   AF-A0A383CGH2-F1
#
_cell.length_a   1.000
_cell.length_b   1.000
_cell.length_c   1.000
_cell.angle_alpha   90.00
_cell.angle_beta   90.00
_cell.angle_gamma   90.00
#
_symmetry.space_group_name_H-M   'P 1'
#
loop_
_entity.id
_entity.type
_entity.pdbx_description
1 polymer ?
#
loop_
_entity_poly.entity_id
_entity_poly.type
_entity_poly.pdbx_seq_one_letter_code
_entity_poly.pdbx_strand_id
1 'polypeptide(L)'
;ALIITGASTFIVGTTTSNIVLDHASNAFSNSVTMKAGTSGNLAFGNIGFVDSAAVVIQTSADTNANGELLIDGSTDGVVGGTLSIKANGDITQNIDLAVAGTTTLEAGSNAITLNRPDNNFSTVIITSGGDVALRDAGAIILGAATVTGTYAVTAGGAVTNSGTQEITGITTISASGYNVTLDETTNNFAAAVKITGAVVTVVDENAINLGASTVTGTYHVTATAGDITNTGALIITGAST
;
A
#
# COMPACT_ATOMS: atom_id res chain seq x y z
N ALA A 1 -20.14 11.39 13.91
CA ALA A 1 -19.10 10.56 14.52
C ALA A 1 -19.73 9.33 15.17
N LEU A 2 -19.25 8.14 14.82
CA LEU A 2 -19.61 6.88 15.44
C LEU A 2 -18.53 6.56 16.49
N ILE A 3 -18.94 6.42 17.74
CA ILE A 3 -18.06 6.05 18.86
C ILE A 3 -18.52 4.67 19.33
N ILE A 4 -17.66 3.68 19.18
CA ILE A 4 -17.96 2.29 19.53
C ILE A 4 -16.90 1.80 20.50
N THR A 5 -17.36 1.33 21.66
CA THR A 5 -16.52 0.84 22.75
C THR A 5 -16.64 -0.67 22.96
N GLY A 6 -17.58 -1.32 22.29
CA GLY A 6 -17.78 -2.77 22.32
C GLY A 6 -17.66 -3.38 20.93
N ALA A 7 -17.37 -4.68 20.87
CA ALA A 7 -17.29 -5.42 19.62
C ALA A 7 -18.57 -5.21 18.80
N SER A 8 -18.42 -4.83 17.53
CA SER A 8 -19.55 -4.45 16.67
C SER A 8 -19.50 -5.17 15.33
N THR A 9 -20.66 -5.43 14.74
CA THR A 9 -20.76 -6.08 13.43
C THR A 9 -21.70 -5.29 12.51
N PHE A 10 -21.21 -4.93 11.33
CA PHE A 10 -21.96 -4.32 10.24
C PHE A 10 -22.11 -5.33 9.12
N ILE A 11 -23.33 -5.53 8.62
CA ILE A 11 -23.64 -6.54 7.59
C ILE A 11 -24.38 -5.85 6.45
N VAL A 12 -23.94 -6.07 5.21
CA VAL A 12 -24.69 -5.72 4.01
C VAL A 12 -25.36 -6.96 3.41
N GLY A 13 -26.56 -6.80 2.85
CA GLY A 13 -27.39 -7.94 2.39
C GLY A 13 -27.04 -8.51 1.03
N THR A 14 -26.20 -7.82 0.23
CA THR A 14 -25.84 -8.25 -1.13
C THR A 14 -24.34 -8.14 -1.34
N THR A 15 -23.81 -8.92 -2.29
CA THR A 15 -22.54 -8.61 -2.94
C THR A 15 -22.60 -7.19 -3.51
N THR A 16 -21.45 -6.51 -3.62
CA THR A 16 -21.31 -5.13 -4.14
C THR A 16 -21.85 -3.99 -3.27
N SER A 17 -22.46 -4.27 -2.12
CA SER A 17 -22.88 -3.21 -1.20
C SER A 17 -21.68 -2.67 -0.41
N ASN A 18 -21.74 -1.38 -0.06
CA ASN A 18 -20.65 -0.68 0.61
C ASN A 18 -20.86 -0.66 2.13
N ILE A 19 -19.77 -0.68 2.89
CA ILE A 19 -19.75 -0.25 4.29
C ILE A 19 -18.75 0.89 4.41
N VAL A 20 -19.24 2.10 4.62
CA VAL A 20 -18.41 3.32 4.66
C VAL A 20 -18.60 4.00 6.01
N LEU A 21 -17.61 3.83 6.89
CA LEU A 21 -17.50 4.45 8.21
C LEU A 21 -16.38 5.51 8.17
N ASP A 22 -16.57 6.54 7.36
CA ASP A 22 -15.53 7.48 6.91
C ASP A 22 -15.54 8.86 7.61
N HIS A 23 -16.37 9.03 8.64
CA HIS A 23 -16.39 10.30 9.35
C HIS A 23 -15.07 10.49 10.13
N ALA A 24 -14.40 11.62 9.93
CA ALA A 24 -13.08 11.95 10.50
C ALA A 24 -12.94 11.91 12.04
N SER A 25 -14.04 11.67 12.76
CA SER A 25 -14.10 11.63 14.22
C SER A 25 -14.66 10.31 14.73
N ASN A 26 -14.72 9.29 13.86
CA ASN A 26 -15.02 7.94 14.28
C ASN A 26 -13.90 7.43 15.22
N ALA A 27 -14.32 6.69 16.24
CA ALA A 27 -13.43 6.14 17.25
C ALA A 27 -13.90 4.74 17.64
N PHE A 28 -13.06 3.73 17.41
CA PHE A 28 -13.37 2.32 17.65
C PHE A 28 -12.41 1.73 18.69
N SER A 29 -12.84 1.69 19.95
CA SER A 29 -12.08 1.09 21.07
C SER A 29 -12.42 -0.39 21.27
N ASN A 30 -12.77 -1.08 20.18
CA ASN A 30 -12.99 -2.51 20.10
C ASN A 30 -13.08 -2.93 18.62
N SER A 31 -13.17 -4.23 18.38
CA SER A 31 -13.25 -4.79 17.03
C SER A 31 -14.50 -4.34 16.29
N VAL A 32 -14.31 -4.00 15.02
CA VAL A 32 -15.37 -3.76 14.05
C VAL A 32 -15.31 -4.86 13.01
N THR A 33 -16.31 -5.72 13.01
CA THR A 33 -16.51 -6.71 11.95
C THR A 33 -17.39 -6.12 10.85
N MET A 34 -16.89 -6.14 9.63
CA MET A 34 -17.67 -5.87 8.43
C MET A 34 -17.95 -7.20 7.75
N LYS A 35 -19.20 -7.44 7.33
CA LYS A 35 -19.57 -8.66 6.59
C LYS A 35 -20.35 -8.36 5.32
N ALA A 36 -19.99 -9.04 4.23
CA ALA A 36 -20.79 -9.09 3.03
C ALA A 36 -21.71 -10.33 3.09
N GLY A 37 -22.99 -10.10 3.37
CA GLY A 37 -23.97 -11.16 3.63
C GLY A 37 -23.72 -11.93 4.93
N THR A 38 -24.48 -13.02 5.10
CA THR A 38 -24.41 -13.85 6.31
C THR A 38 -23.53 -15.10 6.13
N SER A 39 -23.10 -15.39 4.91
CA SER A 39 -22.31 -16.58 4.55
C SER A 39 -20.80 -16.34 4.45
N GLY A 40 -20.34 -15.08 4.54
CA GLY A 40 -18.92 -14.70 4.66
C GLY A 40 -18.05 -14.82 3.40
N ASN A 41 -18.56 -15.34 2.28
CA ASN A 41 -17.76 -15.54 1.06
C ASN A 41 -18.15 -14.57 -0.07
N LEU A 42 -18.77 -13.45 0.27
CA LEU A 42 -19.25 -12.46 -0.71
C LEU A 42 -18.26 -11.31 -0.76
N ALA A 43 -18.02 -10.74 -1.95
CA ALA A 43 -17.20 -9.54 -2.04
C ALA A 43 -18.02 -8.29 -1.67
N PHE A 44 -17.42 -7.40 -0.87
CA PHE A 44 -17.93 -6.03 -0.68
C PHE A 44 -17.95 -5.26 -2.00
N GLY A 45 -18.75 -4.19 -2.04
CA GLY A 45 -18.43 -3.04 -2.88
C GLY A 45 -17.24 -2.32 -2.25
N ASN A 46 -17.46 -1.11 -1.77
CA ASN A 46 -16.45 -0.30 -1.11
C ASN A 46 -16.44 -0.51 0.40
N ILE A 47 -15.24 -0.54 0.98
CA ILE A 47 -15.01 -0.41 2.41
C ILE A 47 -14.35 0.95 2.68
N GLY A 48 -14.93 1.71 3.60
CA GLY A 48 -14.33 2.91 4.18
C GLY A 48 -14.24 2.77 5.69
N PHE A 49 -13.07 3.02 6.27
CA PHE A 49 -12.85 2.94 7.71
C PHE A 49 -11.92 4.05 8.17
N VAL A 50 -12.42 4.90 9.06
CA VAL A 50 -11.63 5.96 9.70
C VAL A 50 -11.61 5.70 11.19
N ASP A 51 -10.42 5.63 11.79
CA ASP A 51 -10.28 5.53 13.24
C ASP A 51 -9.32 6.59 13.79
N SER A 52 -9.65 7.04 14.99
CA SER A 52 -8.87 7.97 15.81
C SER A 52 -7.61 7.35 16.44
N ALA A 53 -7.38 6.05 16.22
CA ALA A 53 -6.23 5.29 16.70
C ALA A 53 -5.58 4.51 15.54
N ALA A 54 -4.70 3.56 15.87
CA ALA A 54 -4.16 2.59 14.91
C ALA A 54 -5.27 1.67 14.38
N VAL A 55 -5.08 1.14 13.16
CA VAL A 55 -5.98 0.17 12.55
C VAL A 55 -5.23 -1.14 12.29
N VAL A 56 -5.80 -2.26 12.74
CA VAL A 56 -5.28 -3.61 12.50
C VAL A 56 -6.30 -4.40 11.69
N ILE A 57 -5.95 -4.78 10.46
CA ILE A 57 -6.86 -5.53 9.58
C ILE A 57 -6.64 -7.03 9.80
N GLN A 58 -7.67 -7.79 10.17
CA GLN A 58 -7.49 -9.20 10.57
C GLN A 58 -8.74 -10.09 10.49
N THR A 59 -8.58 -11.40 10.71
CA THR A 59 -9.66 -12.40 10.60
C THR A 59 -10.47 -12.61 11.88
N SER A 60 -9.88 -12.35 13.05
CA SER A 60 -10.48 -12.59 14.36
C SER A 60 -9.99 -11.57 15.36
N ALA A 61 -10.85 -11.20 16.31
CA ALA A 61 -10.49 -10.22 17.32
C ALA A 61 -9.46 -10.77 18.29
N ASP A 62 -8.47 -9.97 18.65
CA ASP A 62 -7.46 -10.32 19.65
C ASP A 62 -7.88 -9.88 21.07
N THR A 63 -7.02 -10.11 22.06
CA THR A 63 -7.30 -9.76 23.47
C THR A 63 -7.35 -8.25 23.74
N ASN A 64 -6.76 -7.44 22.87
CA ASN A 64 -6.72 -5.97 22.85
C ASN A 64 -7.34 -5.45 21.55
N ALA A 65 -8.67 -5.62 21.42
CA ALA A 65 -9.37 -5.43 20.17
C ALA A 65 -9.50 -3.99 19.65
N ASN A 66 -8.72 -3.05 20.17
CA ASN A 66 -8.79 -1.63 19.83
C ASN A 66 -8.36 -1.39 18.38
N GLY A 67 -9.22 -0.72 17.59
CA GLY A 67 -8.94 -0.38 16.20
C GLY A 67 -8.86 -1.58 15.24
N GLU A 68 -9.33 -2.75 15.67
CA GLU A 68 -9.33 -3.92 14.79
C GLU A 68 -10.47 -3.84 13.77
N LEU A 69 -10.10 -3.93 12.50
CA LEU A 69 -11.03 -4.06 11.39
C LEU A 69 -11.04 -5.50 10.90
N LEU A 70 -12.13 -6.21 11.16
CA LEU A 70 -12.34 -7.56 10.65
C LEU A 70 -13.16 -7.50 9.37
N ILE A 71 -12.51 -7.65 8.22
CA ILE A 71 -13.17 -7.78 6.92
C ILE A 71 -13.55 -9.24 6.76
N ASP A 72 -14.87 -9.51 6.69
CA ASP A 72 -15.45 -10.84 6.58
C ASP A 72 -14.84 -11.81 7.62
N GLY A 73 -14.89 -11.39 8.90
CA GLY A 73 -14.26 -12.13 10.00
C GLY A 73 -14.61 -13.63 9.99
N SER A 74 -13.56 -14.47 9.97
CA SER A 74 -13.49 -15.93 9.76
C SER A 74 -13.47 -16.48 8.33
N THR A 75 -13.58 -15.66 7.28
CA THR A 75 -13.55 -16.12 5.88
C THR A 75 -12.40 -15.51 5.08
N ASP A 76 -12.56 -14.30 4.52
CA ASP A 76 -11.58 -13.74 3.58
C ASP A 76 -11.47 -12.20 3.60
N GLY A 77 -10.29 -11.66 3.27
CA GLY A 77 -10.01 -10.21 3.24
C GLY A 77 -10.39 -9.56 1.91
N VAL A 78 -11.48 -10.02 1.28
CA VAL A 78 -11.83 -9.66 -0.10
C VAL A 78 -12.67 -8.39 -0.14
N VAL A 79 -12.25 -7.42 -0.95
CA VAL A 79 -12.99 -6.19 -1.24
C VAL A 79 -13.17 -6.06 -2.74
N GLY A 80 -14.41 -6.17 -3.23
CA GLY A 80 -14.71 -6.12 -4.66
C GLY A 80 -14.64 -4.71 -5.26
N GLY A 81 -14.78 -3.67 -4.43
CA GLY A 81 -14.58 -2.26 -4.79
C GLY A 81 -13.32 -1.68 -4.16
N THR A 82 -13.41 -0.43 -3.70
CA THR A 82 -12.28 0.28 -3.07
C THR A 82 -12.13 -0.04 -1.60
N LEU A 83 -10.90 -0.07 -1.10
CA LEU A 83 -10.59 -0.08 0.34
C LEU A 83 -10.00 1.28 0.73
N SER A 84 -10.65 2.03 1.62
CA SER A 84 -10.14 3.30 2.13
C SER A 84 -9.97 3.23 3.65
N ILE A 85 -8.73 3.36 4.12
CA ILE A 85 -8.40 3.33 5.55
C ILE A 85 -7.67 4.61 5.95
N LYS A 86 -8.18 5.29 6.97
CA LYS A 86 -7.48 6.37 7.66
C LYS A 86 -7.33 6.01 9.13
N ALA A 87 -6.10 6.12 9.62
CA ALA A 87 -5.76 5.89 11.01
C ALA A 87 -4.98 7.08 11.55
N ASN A 88 -5.27 7.51 12.78
CA ASN A 88 -4.38 8.41 13.53
C ASN A 88 -3.31 7.62 14.30
N GLY A 89 -2.87 6.51 13.73
CA GLY A 89 -1.87 5.57 14.23
C GLY A 89 -1.40 4.66 13.10
N ASP A 90 -0.70 3.58 13.43
CA ASP A 90 -0.23 2.64 12.41
C ASP A 90 -1.40 1.94 11.70
N ILE A 91 -1.21 1.62 10.42
CA ILE A 91 -2.09 0.70 9.66
C ILE A 91 -1.33 -0.61 9.48
N THR A 92 -1.83 -1.70 10.03
CA THR A 92 -1.18 -3.02 9.95
C THR A 92 -2.17 -4.11 9.53
N GLN A 93 -1.66 -5.29 9.17
CA GLN A 93 -2.50 -6.42 8.78
C GLN A 93 -2.01 -7.75 9.35
N ASN A 94 -2.97 -8.64 9.63
CA ASN A 94 -2.77 -10.05 9.99
C ASN A 94 -3.54 -11.01 9.06
N ILE A 95 -4.23 -10.49 8.04
CA ILE A 95 -4.95 -11.24 6.98
C ILE A 95 -4.43 -10.80 5.61
N ASP A 96 -4.42 -11.71 4.64
CA ASP A 96 -4.17 -11.36 3.23
C ASP A 96 -5.36 -10.59 2.68
N LEU A 97 -5.08 -9.51 1.95
CA LEU A 97 -6.10 -8.65 1.35
C LEU A 97 -6.17 -8.88 -0.16
N ALA A 98 -7.39 -9.03 -0.68
CA ALA A 98 -7.62 -9.04 -2.12
C ALA A 98 -8.58 -7.91 -2.47
N VAL A 99 -8.05 -6.82 -3.02
CA VAL A 99 -8.80 -5.59 -3.32
C VAL A 99 -8.82 -5.37 -4.82
N ALA A 100 -10.00 -5.55 -5.43
CA ALA A 100 -10.15 -5.39 -6.87
C ALA A 100 -10.12 -3.92 -7.31
N GLY A 101 -10.60 -3.00 -6.47
CA GLY A 101 -10.50 -1.56 -6.68
C GLY A 101 -9.21 -0.95 -6.12
N THR A 102 -9.21 0.38 -5.98
CA THR A 102 -8.10 1.12 -5.39
C THR A 102 -8.10 0.97 -3.87
N THR A 103 -6.93 0.73 -3.30
CA THR A 103 -6.65 0.84 -1.87
C THR A 103 -6.09 2.23 -1.57
N THR A 104 -6.71 2.99 -0.68
CA THR A 104 -6.25 4.32 -0.24
C THR A 104 -5.94 4.29 1.25
N LEU A 105 -4.73 4.70 1.63
CA LEU A 105 -4.23 4.61 3.01
C LEU A 105 -3.72 5.97 3.50
N GLU A 106 -4.12 6.37 4.70
CA GLU A 106 -3.69 7.60 5.36
C GLU A 106 -3.35 7.32 6.83
N ALA A 107 -2.06 7.37 7.18
CA ALA A 107 -1.56 7.14 8.54
C ALA A 107 -0.83 8.35 9.15
N GLY A 108 -0.85 9.51 8.48
CA GLY A 108 -0.02 10.66 8.85
C GLY A 108 1.47 10.31 8.80
N SER A 109 2.18 10.51 9.91
CA SER A 109 3.58 10.12 10.08
C SER A 109 3.79 8.69 10.61
N ASN A 110 2.71 7.93 10.81
CA ASN A 110 2.75 6.57 11.37
C ASN A 110 2.97 5.52 10.26
N ALA A 111 3.31 4.30 10.66
CA ALA A 111 3.69 3.25 9.72
C ALA A 111 2.46 2.63 9.02
N ILE A 112 2.69 2.18 7.79
CA ILE A 112 1.72 1.38 7.01
C ILE A 112 2.42 0.07 6.65
N THR A 113 1.94 -1.06 7.17
CA THR A 113 2.50 -2.38 6.91
C THR A 113 1.42 -3.31 6.37
N LEU A 114 1.33 -3.40 5.04
CA LEU A 114 0.49 -4.35 4.31
C LEU A 114 1.38 -5.33 3.53
N ASN A 115 2.12 -6.18 4.25
CA ASN A 115 3.28 -6.91 3.71
C ASN A 115 3.14 -8.44 3.68
N ARG A 116 1.93 -8.98 3.77
CA ARG A 116 1.71 -10.42 3.72
C ARG A 116 1.86 -10.96 2.29
N PRO A 117 2.33 -12.22 2.12
CA PRO A 117 2.73 -12.75 0.82
C PRO A 117 1.63 -12.80 -0.23
N ASP A 118 0.39 -13.04 0.19
CA ASP A 118 -0.71 -13.33 -0.74
C ASP A 118 -1.67 -12.14 -0.91
N ASN A 119 -1.26 -10.95 -0.46
CA ASN A 119 -1.93 -9.72 -0.80
C ASN A 119 -2.05 -9.57 -2.33
N ASN A 120 -3.20 -9.07 -2.80
CA ASN A 120 -3.49 -8.85 -4.20
C ASN A 120 -4.26 -7.54 -4.36
N PHE A 121 -3.53 -6.48 -4.67
CA PHE A 121 -3.99 -5.13 -4.86
C PHE A 121 -3.95 -4.77 -6.35
N SER A 122 -4.93 -4.01 -6.80
CA SER A 122 -4.87 -3.38 -8.13
C SER A 122 -3.99 -2.12 -8.10
N THR A 123 -4.48 -1.07 -7.43
CA THR A 123 -3.76 0.20 -7.25
C THR A 123 -3.71 0.57 -5.79
N VAL A 124 -2.57 1.05 -5.30
CA VAL A 124 -2.41 1.55 -3.92
C VAL A 124 -2.03 3.03 -3.93
N ILE A 125 -2.82 3.85 -3.23
CA ILE A 125 -2.56 5.26 -2.96
C ILE A 125 -2.16 5.41 -1.50
N ILE A 126 -1.07 6.14 -1.24
CA ILE A 126 -0.64 6.52 0.11
C ILE A 126 -0.80 8.03 0.26
N THR A 127 -1.91 8.46 0.85
CA THR A 127 -2.17 9.90 1.09
C THR A 127 -1.12 10.50 2.03
N SER A 128 -0.71 9.73 3.04
CA SER A 128 0.41 10.06 3.93
C SER A 128 0.82 8.82 4.72
N GLY A 129 2.12 8.57 4.85
CA GLY A 129 2.67 7.55 5.74
C GLY A 129 4.09 7.89 6.22
N GLY A 130 4.45 7.32 7.37
CA GLY A 130 5.82 7.27 7.89
C GLY A 130 6.64 6.24 7.12
N ASP A 131 6.92 5.09 7.72
CA ASP A 131 7.44 3.93 7.00
C ASP A 131 6.29 3.18 6.31
N VAL A 132 6.50 2.78 5.06
CA VAL A 132 5.49 2.06 4.26
C VAL A 132 6.09 0.78 3.70
N ALA A 133 5.49 -0.35 4.06
CA ALA A 133 5.84 -1.67 3.55
C ALA A 133 4.62 -2.31 2.87
N LEU A 134 4.69 -2.46 1.56
CA LEU A 134 3.67 -3.12 0.73
C LEU A 134 4.23 -4.41 0.14
N ARG A 135 3.40 -5.44 0.14
CA ARG A 135 3.64 -6.65 -0.63
C ARG A 135 2.41 -6.96 -1.49
N ASP A 136 2.68 -7.37 -2.71
CA ASP A 136 1.69 -7.83 -3.68
C ASP A 136 2.16 -9.15 -4.31
N ALA A 137 1.26 -10.12 -4.45
CA ALA A 137 1.53 -11.42 -5.06
C ALA A 137 1.64 -11.32 -6.58
N GLY A 138 1.05 -10.29 -7.19
CA GLY A 138 1.05 -10.03 -8.61
C GLY A 138 1.70 -8.70 -8.97
N ALA A 139 1.14 -8.06 -10.00
CA ALA A 139 1.55 -6.73 -10.41
C ALA A 139 0.80 -5.68 -9.59
N ILE A 140 1.48 -4.59 -9.24
CA ILE A 140 0.92 -3.49 -8.46
C ILE A 140 1.10 -2.15 -9.20
N ILE A 141 0.03 -1.36 -9.22
CA ILE A 141 0.08 0.04 -9.65
C ILE A 141 0.23 0.93 -8.41
N LEU A 142 1.30 1.70 -8.35
CA LEU A 142 1.52 2.71 -7.34
C LEU A 142 0.79 3.99 -7.77
N GLY A 143 -0.33 4.28 -7.11
CA GLY A 143 -0.97 5.59 -7.22
C GLY A 143 -0.13 6.67 -6.55
N ALA A 144 -0.68 7.87 -6.39
CA ALA A 144 0.04 8.94 -5.69
C ALA A 144 0.45 8.50 -4.27
N ALA A 145 1.69 8.77 -3.89
CA ALA A 145 2.24 8.40 -2.60
C ALA A 145 3.00 9.56 -1.96
N THR A 146 2.71 9.84 -0.70
CA THR A 146 3.50 10.75 0.15
C THR A 146 4.01 9.97 1.35
N VAL A 147 5.32 9.74 1.39
CA VAL A 147 5.97 8.88 2.39
C VAL A 147 7.17 9.59 3.00
N THR A 148 7.12 9.82 4.32
CA THR A 148 8.20 10.55 5.02
C THR A 148 9.34 9.64 5.47
N GLY A 149 9.09 8.34 5.59
CA GLY A 149 10.05 7.31 5.97
C GLY A 149 10.48 6.45 4.79
N THR A 150 10.85 5.20 5.10
CA THR A 150 11.21 4.20 4.09
C THR A 150 9.98 3.78 3.29
N TYR A 151 10.15 3.58 1.98
CA TYR A 151 9.11 3.04 1.10
C TYR A 151 9.59 1.72 0.50
N ALA A 152 9.04 0.61 0.99
CA ALA A 152 9.38 -0.73 0.56
C ALA A 152 8.19 -1.38 -0.16
N VAL A 153 8.36 -1.72 -1.43
CA VAL A 153 7.36 -2.44 -2.24
C VAL A 153 7.96 -3.73 -2.75
N THR A 154 7.30 -4.84 -2.48
CA THR A 154 7.63 -6.16 -3.05
C THR A 154 6.47 -6.64 -3.91
N ALA A 155 6.70 -6.92 -5.18
CA ALA A 155 5.69 -7.42 -6.10
C ALA A 155 6.12 -8.77 -6.69
N GLY A 156 5.18 -9.70 -6.81
CA GLY A 156 5.32 -10.94 -7.56
C GLY A 156 5.12 -10.77 -9.08
N GLY A 157 4.97 -9.52 -9.53
CA GLY A 157 4.77 -9.10 -10.92
C GLY A 157 5.39 -7.72 -11.17
N ALA A 158 4.93 -7.05 -12.24
CA ALA A 158 5.44 -5.72 -12.61
C ALA A 158 5.02 -4.65 -11.57
N VAL A 159 5.86 -3.63 -11.43
CA VAL A 159 5.55 -2.44 -10.62
C VAL A 159 5.48 -1.25 -11.57
N THR A 160 4.33 -0.60 -11.65
CA THR A 160 4.18 0.67 -12.39
C THR A 160 3.70 1.76 -11.44
N ASN A 161 3.87 3.03 -11.79
CA ASN A 161 3.16 4.11 -11.12
C ASN A 161 2.12 4.77 -12.04
N SER A 162 1.14 5.44 -11.44
CA SER A 162 0.11 6.21 -12.14
C SER A 162 -0.11 7.58 -11.49
N GLY A 163 0.84 8.02 -10.66
CA GLY A 163 0.80 9.26 -9.91
C GLY A 163 2.14 9.53 -9.24
N THR A 164 2.32 10.77 -8.78
CA THR A 164 3.54 11.25 -8.11
C THR A 164 3.93 10.36 -6.94
N GLN A 165 5.19 9.92 -6.94
CA GLN A 165 5.84 9.34 -5.78
C GLN A 165 6.66 10.44 -5.08
N GLU A 166 6.17 11.00 -3.98
CA GLU A 166 6.89 11.97 -3.14
C GLU A 166 7.43 11.24 -1.90
N ILE A 167 8.69 10.80 -1.98
CA ILE A 167 9.29 9.89 -0.99
C ILE A 167 10.56 10.51 -0.43
N THR A 168 10.56 10.85 0.85
CA THR A 168 11.74 11.48 1.47
C THR A 168 12.76 10.47 1.98
N GLY A 169 12.34 9.25 2.33
CA GLY A 169 13.23 8.19 2.77
C GLY A 169 13.66 7.23 1.66
N ILE A 170 14.37 6.17 2.05
CA ILE A 170 14.91 5.18 1.10
C ILE A 170 13.75 4.47 0.40
N THR A 171 13.79 4.44 -0.93
CA THR A 171 12.85 3.66 -1.75
C THR A 171 13.48 2.31 -2.10
N THR A 172 12.75 1.23 -1.85
CA THR A 172 13.15 -0.14 -2.21
C THR A 172 12.02 -0.82 -2.98
N ILE A 173 12.26 -1.12 -4.26
CA ILE A 173 11.32 -1.85 -5.11
C ILE A 173 11.90 -3.21 -5.48
N SER A 174 11.17 -4.28 -5.18
CA SER A 174 11.55 -5.65 -5.52
C SER A 174 10.49 -6.28 -6.42
N ALA A 175 10.79 -6.38 -7.71
CA ALA A 175 9.96 -6.99 -8.76
C ALA A 175 10.82 -8.00 -9.54
N SER A 176 11.40 -8.98 -8.84
CA SER A 176 12.40 -9.90 -9.40
C SER A 176 11.87 -10.63 -10.64
N GLY A 177 12.57 -10.47 -11.78
CA GLY A 177 12.16 -11.05 -13.06
C GLY A 177 11.10 -10.25 -13.83
N TYR A 178 10.59 -9.14 -13.27
CA TYR A 178 9.56 -8.30 -13.86
C TYR A 178 10.00 -6.84 -14.01
N ASN A 179 9.25 -6.08 -14.80
CA ASN A 179 9.60 -4.69 -15.07
C ASN A 179 9.21 -3.76 -13.90
N VAL A 180 9.99 -2.71 -13.72
CA VAL A 180 9.69 -1.58 -12.85
C VAL A 180 9.65 -0.32 -13.70
N THR A 181 8.51 0.38 -13.69
CA THR A 181 8.30 1.61 -14.45
C THR A 181 7.77 2.68 -13.51
N LEU A 182 8.63 3.62 -13.14
CA LEU A 182 8.32 4.77 -12.30
C LEU A 182 8.58 6.03 -13.12
N ASP A 183 7.74 6.30 -14.13
CA ASP A 183 8.04 7.21 -15.24
C ASP A 183 7.25 8.53 -15.23
N GLU A 184 6.45 8.77 -14.20
CA GLU A 184 5.84 10.08 -13.96
C GLU A 184 6.91 11.16 -13.74
N THR A 185 6.85 12.27 -14.48
CA THR A 185 7.85 13.35 -14.42
C THR A 185 7.90 14.10 -13.09
N THR A 186 6.88 13.90 -12.25
CA THR A 186 6.71 14.52 -10.94
C THR A 186 7.14 13.61 -9.79
N ASN A 187 7.64 12.40 -10.08
CA ASN A 187 8.26 11.56 -9.07
C ASN A 187 9.46 12.28 -8.43
N ASN A 188 9.61 12.16 -7.12
CA ASN A 188 10.66 12.83 -6.38
C ASN A 188 11.12 11.93 -5.22
N PHE A 189 12.27 11.30 -5.42
CA PHE A 189 12.93 10.39 -4.49
C PHE A 189 14.12 11.08 -3.84
N ALA A 190 13.93 11.63 -2.65
CA ALA A 190 14.96 12.45 -2.00
C ALA A 190 16.14 11.64 -1.43
N ALA A 191 16.00 10.32 -1.31
CA ALA A 191 17.03 9.41 -0.80
C ALA A 191 17.33 8.27 -1.78
N ALA A 192 18.21 7.34 -1.37
CA ALA A 192 18.66 6.27 -2.25
C ALA A 192 17.50 5.40 -2.76
N VAL A 193 17.45 5.19 -4.08
CA VAL A 193 16.48 4.33 -4.77
C VAL A 193 17.14 2.99 -5.09
N LYS A 194 16.59 1.90 -4.54
CA LYS A 194 17.09 0.52 -4.69
C LYS A 194 16.07 -0.29 -5.47
N ILE A 195 16.47 -0.88 -6.60
CA ILE A 195 15.54 -1.62 -7.46
C ILE A 195 16.10 -3.00 -7.80
N THR A 196 15.27 -4.03 -7.65
CA THR A 196 15.47 -5.34 -8.25
C THR A 196 14.40 -5.56 -9.31
N GLY A 197 14.79 -5.71 -10.57
CA GLY A 197 13.86 -5.84 -11.70
C GLY A 197 14.50 -6.39 -12.97
N ALA A 198 13.69 -6.68 -13.98
CA ALA A 198 14.13 -7.08 -15.31
C ALA A 198 14.47 -5.85 -16.16
N VAL A 199 13.48 -5.08 -16.56
CA VAL A 199 13.67 -3.75 -17.18
C VAL A 199 13.25 -2.70 -16.18
N VAL A 200 14.07 -1.67 -16.00
CA VAL A 200 13.80 -0.58 -15.07
C VAL A 200 13.78 0.75 -15.81
N THR A 201 12.71 1.51 -15.62
CA THR A 201 12.57 2.91 -16.06
C THR A 201 12.23 3.75 -14.83
N VAL A 202 13.02 4.78 -14.57
CA VAL A 202 12.77 5.73 -13.47
C VAL A 202 12.93 7.14 -13.99
N VAL A 203 11.95 7.99 -13.72
CA VAL A 203 12.04 9.44 -13.85
C VAL A 203 11.99 10.04 -12.45
N ASP A 204 12.88 11.00 -12.19
CA ASP A 204 12.91 11.81 -10.98
C ASP A 204 12.91 13.29 -11.38
N GLU A 205 12.08 14.11 -10.72
CA GLU A 205 11.96 15.53 -10.99
C GLU A 205 13.27 16.27 -10.66
N ASN A 206 14.01 15.80 -9.66
CA ASN A 206 15.24 16.38 -9.16
C ASN A 206 16.43 15.42 -9.34
N ALA A 207 17.47 15.64 -8.54
CA ALA A 207 18.63 14.76 -8.48
C ALA A 207 18.23 13.42 -7.86
N ILE A 208 18.66 12.33 -8.48
CA ILE A 208 18.41 10.96 -7.98
C ILE A 208 19.69 10.32 -7.47
N ASN A 209 19.61 9.66 -6.32
CA ASN A 209 20.67 8.80 -5.79
C ASN A 209 20.33 7.33 -6.03
N LEU A 210 21.11 6.65 -6.86
CA LEU A 210 20.97 5.23 -7.13
C LEU A 210 21.60 4.42 -5.99
N GLY A 211 20.75 3.72 -5.26
CA GLY A 211 21.13 2.73 -4.28
C GLY A 211 21.47 1.38 -4.91
N ALA A 212 21.82 0.41 -4.07
CA ALA A 212 22.16 -0.94 -4.53
C ALA A 212 21.00 -1.56 -5.32
N SER A 213 21.26 -1.89 -6.59
CA SER A 213 20.23 -2.31 -7.54
C SER A 213 20.72 -3.48 -8.39
N THR A 214 19.80 -4.37 -8.76
CA THR A 214 20.05 -5.51 -9.66
C THR A 214 19.04 -5.46 -10.79
N VAL A 215 19.51 -5.21 -12.01
CA VAL A 215 18.67 -5.08 -13.21
C VAL A 215 19.18 -6.02 -14.28
N THR A 216 18.36 -7.00 -14.68
CA THR A 216 18.80 -8.04 -15.61
C THR A 216 18.72 -7.61 -17.08
N GLY A 217 18.00 -6.53 -17.38
CA GLY A 217 17.81 -5.93 -18.69
C GLY A 217 18.19 -4.45 -18.71
N THR A 218 17.46 -3.65 -19.47
CA THR A 218 17.73 -2.21 -19.61
C THR A 218 17.49 -1.47 -18.30
N TYR A 219 18.39 -0.57 -17.95
CA TYR A 219 18.23 0.38 -16.85
C TYR A 219 18.21 1.82 -17.39
N HIS A 220 17.02 2.40 -17.50
CA HIS A 220 16.80 3.75 -17.96
C HIS A 220 16.48 4.65 -16.76
N VAL A 221 17.30 5.67 -16.52
CA VAL A 221 17.10 6.62 -15.42
C VAL A 221 17.22 8.05 -15.94
N THR A 222 16.18 8.86 -15.70
CA THR A 222 16.17 10.29 -16.01
C THR A 222 16.02 11.08 -14.72
N ALA A 223 16.97 11.97 -14.44
CA ALA A 223 16.78 13.11 -13.53
C ALA A 223 16.42 14.32 -14.39
N THR A 224 15.23 14.90 -14.22
CA THR A 224 14.80 16.04 -15.05
C THR A 224 15.50 17.34 -14.67
N ALA A 225 15.99 17.42 -13.43
CA ALA A 225 16.90 18.45 -12.94
C ALA A 225 17.96 17.83 -12.02
N GLY A 226 19.11 18.49 -11.84
CA GLY A 226 20.16 17.99 -10.93
C GLY A 226 20.93 16.77 -11.44
N ASP A 227 21.67 16.14 -10.53
CA ASP A 227 22.63 15.08 -10.85
C ASP A 227 22.05 13.67 -10.62
N ILE A 228 22.49 12.72 -11.45
CA ILE A 228 22.35 11.29 -11.13
C ILE A 228 23.61 10.84 -10.39
N THR A 229 23.44 10.43 -9.14
CA THR A 229 24.53 9.89 -8.29
C THR A 229 24.30 8.42 -7.99
N ASN A 230 25.32 7.72 -7.50
CA ASN A 230 25.15 6.36 -6.99
C ASN A 230 25.93 6.19 -5.69
N THR A 231 25.31 5.51 -4.73
CA THR A 231 25.90 5.20 -3.42
C THR A 231 25.92 3.72 -3.11
N GLY A 232 25.24 2.89 -3.92
CA GLY A 232 25.26 1.44 -3.80
C GLY A 232 25.82 0.75 -5.05
N ALA A 233 26.16 -0.54 -4.91
CA ALA A 233 26.59 -1.36 -6.04
C ALA A 233 25.45 -1.56 -7.04
N LEU A 234 25.72 -1.27 -8.32
CA LEU A 234 24.77 -1.48 -9.41
C LEU A 234 25.18 -2.71 -10.21
N ILE A 235 24.32 -3.73 -10.25
CA ILE A 235 24.50 -4.95 -11.04
C ILE A 235 23.52 -4.88 -12.22
N ILE A 236 23.99 -4.34 -13.34
CA ILE A 236 23.19 -4.10 -14.55
C ILE A 236 23.75 -4.94 -15.69
N THR A 237 22.97 -5.89 -16.20
CA THR A 237 23.45 -6.78 -17.28
C THR A 237 22.98 -6.36 -18.68
N GLY A 238 21.98 -5.48 -18.78
CA GLY A 238 21.55 -4.87 -20.04
C GLY A 238 22.16 -3.50 -20.29
N ALA A 239 21.63 -2.79 -21.29
CA ALA A 239 22.04 -1.41 -21.58
C ALA A 239 21.61 -0.47 -20.44
N SER A 240 22.45 0.50 -20.11
CA SER A 240 22.11 1.58 -19.18
C SER A 240 22.13 2.90 -19.94
N THR A 241 21.11 3.73 -19.73
CA THR A 241 20.98 5.06 -20.36
C THR A 241 20.43 6.06 -19.37
#